data_AF-A0A9D7CQS2-F1
#
_entry.id   AF-A0A9D7CQS2-F1
#
_cell.length_a   1.000
_cell.length_b   1.000
_cell.length_c   1.000
_cell.angle_alpha   90.00
_cell.angle_beta   90.00
_cell.angle_gamma   90.00
#
_symmetry.space_group_name_H-M   'P 1'
#
loop_
_entity.id
_entity.type
_entity.pdbx_description
1 polymer ?
#
loop_
_entity_poly.entity_id
_entity_poly.type
_entity_poly.pdbx_seq_one_letter_code
_entity_poly.pdbx_strand_id
1 'polypeptide(L)'
;MNQHPSKRSSARRAAAFGVLLSGCSVGLPEFPDRADASPSPDAGVVSDGATPLTCAPGSLSGFVPPANWKEPNPLHRNMCTDAQAVAVAECLSAFDLNPTACSTVSASAPTCYGCAVTSSLAPTLGAFIDDGSFIDANVPGCVAALANDVGPAGCGARLRANQACAGFACQACDGAGFGPCSEAASAGPCVQYDISCAKPLLAQCGTTEPSYKEFVLKLVRLFCVP
;
A
#
# COMPACT_ATOMS: atom_id res chain seq x y z
N MET A 1 21.39 -28.23 -16.49
CA MET A 1 20.64 -27.03 -16.07
C MET A 1 19.17 -27.40 -16.09
N ASN A 2 18.65 -27.89 -14.97
CA ASN A 2 17.28 -28.41 -14.88
C ASN A 2 16.35 -27.30 -14.40
N GLN A 3 15.50 -26.80 -15.29
CA GLN A 3 14.40 -25.91 -14.94
C GLN A 3 13.25 -26.77 -14.38
N HIS A 4 12.98 -26.62 -13.09
CA HIS A 4 11.77 -27.16 -12.47
C HIS A 4 10.59 -26.22 -12.78
N PRO A 5 9.47 -26.72 -13.35
CA PRO A 5 8.27 -25.91 -13.51
C PRO A 5 7.60 -25.72 -12.15
N SER A 6 7.71 -24.51 -11.60
CA SER A 6 7.01 -24.08 -10.39
C SER A 6 5.52 -23.95 -10.72
N LYS A 7 4.73 -24.98 -10.38
CA LYS A 7 3.27 -24.88 -10.31
C LYS A 7 2.90 -23.92 -9.16
N ARG A 8 2.88 -22.61 -9.43
CA ARG A 8 2.34 -21.63 -8.48
C ARG A 8 0.84 -21.52 -8.70
N SER A 9 0.10 -22.04 -7.74
CA SER A 9 -1.33 -21.78 -7.54
C SER A 9 -1.54 -20.27 -7.42
N SER A 10 -2.12 -19.64 -8.45
CA SER A 10 -2.50 -18.22 -8.49
C SER A 10 -3.72 -17.89 -7.61
N ALA A 11 -3.82 -18.51 -6.43
CA ALA A 11 -4.86 -18.20 -5.48
C ALA A 11 -4.32 -17.24 -4.41
N ARG A 12 -4.70 -15.97 -4.57
CA ARG A 12 -4.91 -14.97 -3.51
C ARG A 12 -3.66 -14.47 -2.79
N ARG A 13 -3.36 -13.18 -3.00
CA ARG A 13 -3.21 -12.13 -1.96
C ARG A 13 -2.64 -10.87 -2.62
N ALA A 14 -3.48 -10.15 -3.36
CA ALA A 14 -3.35 -8.70 -3.36
C ALA A 14 -3.80 -8.25 -1.97
N ALA A 15 -2.91 -8.31 -0.99
CA ALA A 15 -3.11 -7.58 0.24
C ALA A 15 -2.88 -6.12 -0.12
N ALA A 16 -3.91 -5.50 -0.71
CA ALA A 16 -4.03 -4.06 -0.74
C ALA A 16 -3.89 -3.62 0.72
N PHE A 17 -2.73 -3.06 1.06
CA PHE A 17 -2.47 -2.40 2.34
C PHE A 17 -3.33 -1.13 2.34
N GLY A 18 -4.65 -1.30 2.42
CA GLY A 18 -5.57 -0.26 2.79
C GLY A 18 -5.29 0.04 4.25
N VAL A 19 -4.46 1.05 4.49
CA VAL A 19 -4.45 1.73 5.78
C VAL A 19 -5.84 2.33 5.91
N LEU A 20 -6.75 1.61 6.57
CA LEU A 20 -8.04 2.15 6.97
C LEU A 20 -7.74 3.24 7.98
N LEU A 21 -7.70 4.48 7.51
CA LEU A 21 -7.84 5.67 8.35
C LEU A 21 -9.26 5.65 8.93
N SER A 22 -9.46 4.79 9.93
CA SER A 22 -10.67 4.78 10.73
C SER A 22 -10.66 6.05 11.60
N GLY A 23 -11.50 7.02 11.25
CA GLY A 23 -11.84 8.13 12.14
C GLY A 23 -11.43 9.52 11.68
N CYS A 24 -12.07 10.03 10.62
CA CYS A 24 -12.40 11.44 10.53
C CYS A 24 -13.91 11.54 10.28
N SER A 25 -14.70 11.64 11.34
CA SER A 25 -16.09 12.10 11.27
C SER A 25 -16.08 13.57 10.84
N VAL A 26 -15.98 13.83 9.55
CA VAL A 26 -16.27 15.15 8.98
C VAL A 26 -17.76 15.41 9.17
N GLY A 27 -18.07 16.38 10.05
CA GLY A 27 -19.43 16.84 10.29
C GLY A 27 -20.07 17.28 8.98
N LEU A 28 -21.09 16.52 8.57
CA LEU A 28 -21.96 16.90 7.46
C LEU A 28 -22.82 18.10 7.88
N PRO A 29 -23.06 19.08 6.99
CA PRO A 29 -23.96 20.19 7.27
C PRO A 29 -25.39 19.68 7.50
N GLU A 30 -26.05 20.29 8.48
CA GLU A 30 -27.44 20.03 8.88
C GLU A 30 -28.39 20.16 7.68
N PHE A 31 -29.06 19.07 7.31
CA PHE A 31 -30.17 19.10 6.37
C PHE A 31 -31.47 19.40 7.12
N PRO A 32 -32.31 20.34 6.66
CA PRO A 32 -33.57 20.68 7.32
C PRO A 32 -34.60 19.54 7.24
N ASP A 33 -35.37 19.46 8.31
CA ASP A 33 -36.38 18.46 8.65
C ASP A 33 -37.26 18.01 7.47
N ARG A 34 -37.23 16.71 7.17
CA ARG A 34 -38.32 16.02 6.47
C ARG A 34 -39.13 15.22 7.48
N ALA A 35 -40.33 15.72 7.74
CA ALA A 35 -41.39 15.04 8.46
C ALA A 35 -41.87 13.78 7.72
N ASP A 36 -42.35 12.83 8.52
CA ASP A 36 -43.25 11.71 8.19
C ASP A 36 -42.68 10.54 7.38
N ALA A 37 -41.93 9.67 8.06
CA ALA A 37 -41.77 8.28 7.67
C ALA A 37 -42.27 7.36 8.79
N SER A 38 -43.39 6.68 8.54
CA SER A 38 -44.01 5.68 9.42
C SER A 38 -43.02 4.59 9.87
N PRO A 39 -43.08 4.13 11.13
CA PRO A 39 -42.22 3.06 11.64
C PRO A 39 -42.61 1.72 10.98
N SER A 40 -41.67 1.15 10.24
CA SER A 40 -41.78 -0.23 9.73
C SER A 40 -41.49 -1.20 10.89
N PRO A 41 -42.33 -2.21 11.14
CA PRO A 41 -42.16 -3.13 12.26
C PRO A 41 -41.01 -4.11 12.01
N ASP A 42 -40.05 -4.09 12.94
CA ASP A 42 -39.15 -5.17 13.36
C ASP A 42 -38.82 -6.25 12.33
N ALA A 43 -37.94 -5.91 11.37
CA ALA A 43 -37.06 -6.90 10.77
C ALA A 43 -36.02 -7.28 11.83
N GLY A 44 -36.29 -8.37 12.56
CA GLY A 44 -35.37 -8.94 13.52
C GLY A 44 -33.98 -9.09 12.90
N VAL A 45 -32.99 -8.42 13.49
CA VAL A 45 -31.59 -8.57 13.11
C VAL A 45 -31.21 -10.00 13.44
N VAL A 46 -31.26 -10.86 12.43
CA VAL A 46 -30.62 -12.17 12.47
C VAL A 46 -29.13 -11.86 12.63
N SER A 47 -28.63 -11.95 13.86
CA SER A 47 -27.21 -12.09 14.12
C SER A 47 -26.83 -13.45 13.55
N ASP A 48 -26.58 -13.49 12.24
CA ASP A 48 -25.86 -14.59 11.63
C ASP A 48 -24.59 -14.72 12.46
N GLY A 49 -24.50 -15.82 13.22
CA GLY A 49 -23.40 -16.13 14.12
C GLY A 49 -22.12 -16.38 13.34
N ALA A 50 -21.66 -15.37 12.61
CA ALA A 50 -20.33 -15.27 12.08
C ALA A 50 -19.42 -15.37 13.30
N THR A 51 -18.90 -16.57 13.53
CA THR A 51 -17.70 -16.77 14.33
C THR A 51 -16.77 -15.61 13.96
N PRO A 52 -16.42 -14.73 14.92
CA PRO A 52 -15.53 -13.62 14.66
C PRO A 52 -14.36 -14.18 13.86
N LEU A 53 -13.98 -13.55 12.75
CA LEU A 53 -12.75 -13.92 12.06
C LEU A 53 -11.62 -13.65 13.04
N THR A 54 -11.30 -14.65 13.87
CA THR A 54 -10.33 -14.60 14.97
C THR A 54 -8.94 -14.72 14.39
N CYS A 55 -8.59 -13.87 13.42
CA CYS A 55 -7.21 -13.73 13.04
C CYS A 55 -6.57 -12.67 13.93
N ALA A 56 -5.79 -13.15 14.90
CA ALA A 56 -5.00 -12.32 15.80
C ALA A 56 -3.52 -12.38 15.38
N PRO A 57 -2.72 -11.35 15.72
CA PRO A 57 -1.28 -11.37 15.50
C PRO A 57 -0.63 -12.60 16.14
N GLY A 58 0.13 -13.35 15.35
CA GLY A 58 0.94 -14.47 15.81
C GLY A 58 2.21 -14.04 16.55
N SER A 59 2.98 -15.03 17.00
CA SER A 59 4.29 -14.81 17.63
C SER A 59 5.29 -14.19 16.65
N LEU A 60 6.11 -13.25 17.14
CA LEU A 60 7.25 -12.68 16.40
C LEU A 60 8.54 -13.50 16.54
N SER A 61 8.49 -14.69 17.13
CA SER A 61 9.67 -15.56 17.24
C SER A 61 10.25 -15.86 15.86
N GLY A 62 11.50 -15.47 15.63
CA GLY A 62 12.18 -15.62 14.35
C GLY A 62 11.96 -14.47 13.36
N PHE A 63 11.19 -13.44 13.73
CA PHE A 63 11.11 -12.22 12.93
C PHE A 63 12.44 -11.47 12.99
N VAL A 64 12.99 -11.18 11.82
CA VAL A 64 14.16 -10.32 11.65
C VAL A 64 13.71 -9.13 10.81
N PRO A 65 13.78 -7.89 11.35
CA PRO A 65 13.43 -6.72 10.56
C PRO A 65 14.34 -6.60 9.32
N PRO A 66 13.84 -6.01 8.23
CA PRO A 66 14.62 -5.89 7.00
C PRO A 66 15.91 -5.11 7.24
N ALA A 67 17.06 -5.79 7.14
CA ALA A 67 18.37 -5.17 7.35
C ALA A 67 18.78 -4.21 6.20
N ASN A 68 18.16 -4.38 5.03
CA ASN A 68 18.53 -3.70 3.80
C ASN A 68 17.51 -2.60 3.47
N TRP A 69 17.35 -1.62 4.36
CA TRP A 69 16.65 -0.39 4.00
C TRP A 69 17.34 0.24 2.77
N LYS A 70 16.54 0.60 1.78
CA LYS A 70 17.00 1.28 0.57
C LYS A 70 16.34 2.63 0.49
N GLU A 71 17.15 3.65 0.29
CA GLU A 71 16.66 5.01 0.22
C GLU A 71 15.72 5.18 -0.99
N PRO A 72 14.65 5.98 -0.85
CA PRO A 72 13.87 6.39 -2.00
C PRO A 72 14.70 7.26 -2.95
N ASN A 73 14.35 7.23 -4.22
CA ASN A 73 14.75 8.26 -5.16
C ASN A 73 14.27 9.65 -4.65
N PRO A 74 15.00 10.73 -4.96
CA PRO A 74 14.50 12.08 -4.71
C PRO A 74 13.12 12.30 -5.35
N LEU A 75 12.32 13.18 -4.75
CA LEU A 75 11.03 13.59 -5.33
C LEU A 75 11.24 14.50 -6.55
N HIS A 76 10.22 14.63 -7.38
CA HIS A 76 10.15 15.56 -8.51
C HIS A 76 11.35 15.51 -9.46
N ARG A 77 11.77 14.31 -9.87
CA ARG A 77 12.97 14.12 -10.70
C ARG A 77 12.85 14.64 -12.14
N ASN A 78 11.68 15.16 -12.53
CA ASN A 78 11.41 15.65 -13.89
C ASN A 78 11.76 14.62 -14.99
N MET A 79 11.38 13.37 -14.75
CA MET A 79 11.61 12.23 -15.65
C MET A 79 10.34 11.83 -16.43
N CYS A 80 9.19 12.37 -16.03
CA CYS A 80 7.89 12.13 -16.64
C CYS A 80 7.22 13.46 -16.99
N THR A 81 6.53 13.49 -18.13
CA THR A 81 5.43 14.43 -18.35
C THR A 81 4.16 13.92 -17.66
N ASP A 82 3.16 14.78 -17.45
CA ASP A 82 1.85 14.37 -16.92
C ASP A 82 1.20 13.26 -17.75
N ALA A 83 1.28 13.35 -19.08
CA ALA A 83 0.72 12.34 -19.98
C ALA A 83 1.42 10.98 -19.81
N GLN A 84 2.75 10.97 -19.64
CA GLN A 84 3.50 9.75 -19.37
C GLN A 84 3.15 9.16 -17.99
N ALA A 85 2.96 10.01 -16.98
CA ALA A 85 2.54 9.57 -15.65
C ALA A 85 1.16 8.90 -15.68
N VAL A 86 0.21 9.46 -16.45
CA VAL A 86 -1.11 8.84 -16.67
C VAL A 86 -0.97 7.47 -17.36
N ALA A 87 -0.13 7.35 -18.39
CA ALA A 87 0.11 6.09 -19.08
C ALA A 87 0.72 5.02 -18.15
N VAL A 88 1.67 5.39 -17.29
CA VAL A 88 2.23 4.49 -16.27
C VAL A 88 1.15 4.05 -15.29
N ALA A 89 0.31 4.99 -14.82
CA ALA A 89 -0.78 4.68 -13.91
C ALA A 89 -1.81 3.72 -14.51
N GLU A 90 -2.17 3.91 -15.78
CA GLU A 90 -3.04 3.00 -16.51
C GLU A 90 -2.45 1.60 -16.60
N CYS A 91 -1.17 1.49 -16.97
CA CYS A 91 -0.52 0.19 -17.08
C CYS A 91 -0.47 -0.54 -15.74
N LEU A 92 -0.04 0.13 -14.66
CA LEU A 92 0.09 -0.49 -13.34
C LEU A 92 -1.27 -0.83 -12.72
N SER A 93 -2.30 -0.02 -12.97
CA SER A 93 -3.66 -0.30 -12.48
C SER A 93 -4.32 -1.50 -13.19
N ALA A 94 -3.85 -1.83 -14.39
CA ALA A 94 -4.33 -2.95 -15.18
C ALA A 94 -3.37 -4.14 -15.18
N PHE A 95 -2.28 -4.11 -14.40
CA PHE A 95 -1.18 -5.08 -14.52
C PHE A 95 -1.64 -6.54 -14.38
N ASP A 96 -2.50 -6.83 -13.39
CA ASP A 96 -3.03 -8.17 -13.16
C ASP A 96 -3.96 -8.66 -14.29
N LEU A 97 -4.65 -7.73 -14.97
CA LEU A 97 -5.59 -8.03 -16.05
C LEU A 97 -4.90 -8.06 -17.41
N ASN A 98 -3.83 -7.28 -17.57
CA ASN A 98 -3.10 -7.11 -18.81
C ASN A 98 -1.61 -6.82 -18.55
N PRO A 99 -0.79 -7.85 -18.36
CA PRO A 99 0.66 -7.70 -18.18
C PRO A 99 1.35 -7.00 -19.36
N THR A 100 0.77 -7.07 -20.56
CA THR A 100 1.32 -6.42 -21.76
C THR A 100 1.09 -4.90 -21.80
N ALA A 101 0.20 -4.36 -20.97
CA ALA A 101 -0.02 -2.92 -20.91
C ALA A 101 1.28 -2.18 -20.54
N CYS A 102 2.08 -2.75 -19.63
CA CYS A 102 3.31 -2.13 -19.16
C CYS A 102 4.50 -2.30 -20.11
N SER A 103 4.51 -3.31 -20.99
CA SER A 103 5.58 -3.43 -22.01
C SER A 103 5.50 -2.29 -23.04
N THR A 104 4.29 -1.84 -23.38
CA THR A 104 4.09 -0.69 -24.27
C THR A 104 4.60 0.61 -23.65
N VAL A 105 4.27 0.87 -22.38
CA VAL A 105 4.69 2.10 -21.69
C VAL A 105 6.19 2.10 -21.41
N SER A 106 6.76 0.98 -20.99
CA SER A 106 8.22 0.87 -20.79
C SER A 106 9.01 1.02 -22.09
N ALA A 107 8.48 0.60 -23.24
CA ALA A 107 9.12 0.81 -24.54
C ALA A 107 8.99 2.26 -25.06
N SER A 108 7.83 2.89 -24.87
CA SER A 108 7.53 4.23 -25.39
C SER A 108 8.00 5.38 -24.50
N ALA A 109 8.12 5.15 -23.19
CA ALA A 109 8.57 6.12 -22.20
C ALA A 109 9.53 5.49 -21.16
N PRO A 110 10.68 4.92 -21.59
CA PRO A 110 11.57 4.15 -20.72
C PRO A 110 12.09 4.95 -19.53
N THR A 111 12.41 6.24 -19.72
CA THR A 111 12.88 7.13 -18.64
C THR A 111 11.81 7.35 -17.57
N CYS A 112 10.57 7.59 -17.99
CA CYS A 112 9.46 7.79 -17.06
C CYS A 112 9.12 6.50 -16.31
N TYR A 113 9.02 5.38 -17.04
CA TYR A 113 8.76 4.08 -16.45
C TYR A 113 9.86 3.67 -15.46
N GLY A 114 11.14 3.85 -15.80
CA GLY A 114 12.27 3.55 -14.91
C GLY A 114 12.40 4.51 -13.71
N CYS A 115 11.81 5.70 -13.76
CA CYS A 115 11.66 6.56 -12.59
C CYS A 115 10.56 6.03 -11.65
N ALA A 116 9.42 5.65 -12.23
CA ALA A 116 8.25 5.19 -11.48
C ALA A 116 8.47 3.80 -10.85
N VAL A 117 8.94 2.84 -11.64
CA VAL A 117 9.10 1.43 -11.27
C VAL A 117 10.59 1.09 -11.24
N THR A 118 11.08 0.67 -10.08
CA THR A 118 12.47 0.24 -9.90
C THR A 118 12.52 -1.20 -9.43
N SER A 119 13.54 -1.95 -9.86
CA SER A 119 13.81 -3.27 -9.29
C SER A 119 14.07 -3.18 -7.79
N SER A 120 13.61 -4.17 -7.02
CA SER A 120 13.94 -4.37 -5.60
C SER A 120 15.44 -4.49 -5.35
N LEU A 121 16.24 -4.75 -6.38
CA LEU A 121 17.71 -4.81 -6.33
C LEU A 121 18.40 -3.46 -6.60
N ALA A 122 17.68 -2.45 -7.09
CA ALA A 122 18.24 -1.12 -7.34
C ALA A 122 18.82 -0.48 -6.06
N PRO A 123 19.87 0.36 -6.14
CA PRO A 123 20.45 1.00 -4.96
C PRO A 123 19.48 1.98 -4.28
N THR A 124 18.61 2.60 -5.06
CA THR A 124 17.53 3.48 -4.61
C THR A 124 16.21 3.05 -5.24
N LEU A 125 15.10 3.35 -4.57
CA LEU A 125 13.78 2.84 -4.95
C LEU A 125 12.86 3.96 -5.46
N GLY A 126 12.15 3.72 -6.55
CA GLY A 126 11.16 4.63 -7.13
C GLY A 126 9.83 4.63 -6.37
N ALA A 127 8.79 5.14 -7.03
CA ALA A 127 7.42 5.14 -6.52
C ALA A 127 6.88 3.72 -6.31
N PHE A 128 7.32 2.78 -7.14
CA PHE A 128 6.93 1.37 -7.13
C PHE A 128 8.18 0.47 -7.20
N ILE A 129 8.10 -0.67 -6.52
CA ILE A 129 9.18 -1.65 -6.38
C ILE A 129 8.76 -2.93 -7.06
N ASP A 130 9.47 -3.32 -8.11
CA ASP A 130 9.30 -4.60 -8.79
C ASP A 130 10.29 -5.63 -8.20
N ASP A 131 9.78 -6.66 -7.52
CA ASP A 131 10.59 -7.75 -6.98
C ASP A 131 10.71 -8.97 -7.92
N GLY A 132 10.17 -8.87 -9.13
CA GLY A 132 10.07 -9.93 -10.13
C GLY A 132 8.85 -10.84 -9.98
N SER A 133 8.11 -10.72 -8.88
CA SER A 133 6.82 -11.40 -8.65
C SER A 133 5.66 -10.41 -8.55
N PHE A 134 5.88 -9.26 -7.91
CA PHE A 134 4.88 -8.22 -7.65
C PHE A 134 5.49 -6.83 -7.82
N ILE A 135 4.61 -5.86 -8.09
CA ILE A 135 4.95 -4.44 -8.12
C ILE A 135 4.24 -3.77 -6.93
N ASP A 136 4.99 -3.44 -5.89
CA ASP A 136 4.49 -2.84 -4.66
C ASP A 136 4.69 -1.32 -4.66
N ALA A 137 3.72 -0.58 -4.11
CA ALA A 137 3.89 0.84 -3.87
C ALA A 137 4.93 1.10 -2.76
N ASN A 138 5.87 2.00 -3.01
CA ASN A 138 6.90 2.41 -2.05
C ASN A 138 6.40 3.49 -1.09
N VAL A 139 5.28 3.24 -0.41
CA VAL A 139 4.70 4.16 0.59
C VAL A 139 5.73 4.55 1.67
N PRO A 140 6.55 3.64 2.23
CA PRO A 140 7.61 4.00 3.16
C PRO A 140 8.67 4.92 2.56
N GLY A 141 9.06 4.71 1.30
CA GLY A 141 9.96 5.59 0.57
C GLY A 141 9.36 6.99 0.36
N CYS A 142 8.08 7.08 0.00
CA CYS A 142 7.36 8.35 -0.09
C CYS A 142 7.40 9.12 1.24
N VAL A 143 7.12 8.44 2.36
CA VAL A 143 7.17 9.04 3.70
C VAL A 143 8.57 9.52 4.03
N ALA A 144 9.60 8.72 3.78
CA ALA A 144 11.00 9.11 3.98
C ALA A 144 11.39 10.35 3.17
N ALA A 145 10.97 10.41 1.90
CA ALA A 145 11.29 11.51 1.01
C ALA A 145 10.58 12.81 1.41
N LEU A 146 9.28 12.75 1.74
CA LEU A 146 8.52 13.92 2.22
C LEU A 146 8.98 14.41 3.61
N ALA A 147 9.42 13.49 4.48
CA ALA A 147 9.99 13.85 5.78
C ALA A 147 11.41 14.44 5.68
N ASN A 148 12.04 14.36 4.49
CA ASN A 148 13.46 14.63 4.30
C ASN A 148 14.35 13.84 5.29
N ASP A 149 13.95 12.58 5.54
CA ASP A 149 14.56 11.68 6.51
C ASP A 149 14.67 10.27 5.90
N VAL A 150 15.57 10.16 4.92
CA VAL A 150 15.76 8.96 4.08
C VAL A 150 16.64 7.90 4.71
N GLY A 151 17.22 8.16 5.87
CA GLY A 151 18.16 7.25 6.53
C GLY A 151 17.50 5.98 7.10
N PRO A 152 18.32 4.99 7.50
CA PRO A 152 17.84 3.69 8.00
C PRO A 152 17.13 3.76 9.36
N ALA A 153 17.25 4.88 10.08
CA ALA A 153 16.52 5.14 11.31
C ALA A 153 15.31 6.08 11.11
N GLY A 154 15.10 6.53 9.87
CA GLY A 154 14.12 7.55 9.56
C GLY A 154 12.68 7.05 9.56
N CYS A 155 11.73 7.98 9.41
CA CYS A 155 10.30 7.67 9.44
C CYS A 155 9.87 6.62 8.43
N GLY A 156 10.38 6.68 7.20
CA GLY A 156 10.10 5.66 6.18
C GLY A 156 10.65 4.29 6.57
N ALA A 157 11.88 4.22 7.09
CA ALA A 157 12.49 2.96 7.51
C ALA A 157 11.72 2.31 8.67
N ARG A 158 11.30 3.10 9.66
CA ARG A 158 10.45 2.63 10.77
C ARG A 158 9.09 2.13 10.27
N LEU A 159 8.45 2.85 9.35
CA LEU A 159 7.20 2.42 8.74
C LEU A 159 7.37 1.08 7.99
N ARG A 160 8.45 0.92 7.21
CA ARG A 160 8.73 -0.35 6.50
C ARG A 160 8.96 -1.50 7.48
N ALA A 161 9.69 -1.26 8.57
CA ALA A 161 9.93 -2.28 9.59
C ALA A 161 8.64 -2.67 10.32
N ASN A 162 7.77 -1.69 10.63
CA ASN A 162 6.45 -1.93 11.20
C ASN A 162 5.57 -2.77 10.27
N GLN A 163 5.49 -2.41 8.99
CA GLN A 163 4.74 -3.17 7.98
C GLN A 163 5.26 -4.61 7.81
N ALA A 164 6.57 -4.80 7.78
CA ALA A 164 7.18 -6.12 7.71
C ALA A 164 6.86 -6.96 8.96
N CYS A 165 6.89 -6.35 10.13
CA CYS A 165 6.51 -6.99 11.39
C CYS A 165 5.04 -7.40 11.39
N ALA A 166 4.13 -6.50 10.98
CA ALA A 166 2.71 -6.78 10.91
C ALA A 166 2.40 -7.88 9.89
N GLY A 167 3.03 -7.83 8.71
CA GLY A 167 2.92 -8.88 7.69
C GLY A 167 3.38 -10.25 8.21
N PHE A 168 4.50 -10.31 8.93
CA PHE A 168 4.99 -11.54 9.55
C PHE A 168 4.03 -12.06 10.62
N ALA A 169 3.58 -11.19 11.53
CA ALA A 169 2.64 -11.56 12.59
C ALA A 169 1.30 -12.09 12.03
N CYS A 170 0.86 -11.57 10.88
CA CYS A 170 -0.43 -11.86 10.29
C CYS A 170 -0.38 -12.81 9.08
N GLN A 171 0.76 -13.46 8.82
CA GLN A 171 0.91 -14.34 7.64
C GLN A 171 -0.10 -15.50 7.61
N ALA A 172 -0.55 -15.96 8.78
CA ALA A 172 -1.58 -17.00 8.91
C ALA A 172 -2.99 -16.50 8.58
N CYS A 173 -3.22 -15.19 8.57
CA CYS A 173 -4.51 -14.58 8.20
C CYS A 173 -4.73 -14.64 6.70
N ASP A 174 -5.97 -14.87 6.28
CA ASP A 174 -6.39 -14.70 4.90
C ASP A 174 -7.04 -13.32 4.66
N GLY A 175 -7.48 -13.08 3.43
CA GLY A 175 -7.86 -11.78 2.88
C GLY A 175 -8.53 -10.82 3.88
N ALA A 176 -9.74 -11.15 4.35
CA ALA A 176 -10.52 -10.26 5.20
C ALA A 176 -9.95 -10.11 6.62
N GLY A 177 -9.28 -11.13 7.14
CA GLY A 177 -8.67 -11.09 8.48
C GLY A 177 -7.33 -10.37 8.53
N PHE A 178 -6.65 -10.22 7.39
CA PHE A 178 -5.31 -9.64 7.33
C PHE A 178 -5.28 -8.16 7.76
N GLY A 179 -6.24 -7.35 7.30
CA GLY A 179 -6.33 -5.92 7.66
C GLY A 179 -6.44 -5.69 9.17
N PRO A 180 -7.49 -6.19 9.83
CA PRO A 180 -7.66 -6.08 11.27
C PRO A 180 -6.48 -6.66 12.07
N CYS A 181 -5.91 -7.80 11.62
CA CYS A 181 -4.72 -8.35 12.26
C CYS A 181 -3.52 -7.40 12.15
N SER A 182 -3.27 -6.83 10.96
CA SER A 182 -2.14 -5.93 10.71
C SER A 182 -2.22 -4.68 11.58
N GLU A 183 -3.42 -4.12 11.75
CA GLU A 183 -3.69 -3.00 12.67
C GLU A 183 -3.41 -3.39 14.12
N ALA A 184 -3.92 -4.54 14.58
CA ALA A 184 -3.67 -5.04 15.92
C ALA A 184 -2.18 -5.35 16.17
N ALA A 185 -1.47 -5.88 15.17
CA ALA A 185 -0.04 -6.15 15.25
C ALA A 185 0.74 -4.83 15.38
N SER A 186 0.38 -3.82 14.58
CA SER A 186 0.98 -2.49 14.59
C SER A 186 0.80 -1.77 15.93
N ALA A 187 -0.36 -1.94 16.57
CA ALA A 187 -0.66 -1.37 17.88
C ALA A 187 -0.07 -2.17 19.06
N GLY A 188 0.27 -3.44 18.87
CA GLY A 188 0.78 -4.33 19.92
C GLY A 188 2.24 -4.76 19.67
N PRO A 189 2.48 -6.00 19.19
CA PRO A 189 3.83 -6.57 19.09
C PRO A 189 4.80 -5.79 18.19
N CYS A 190 4.30 -4.99 17.24
CA CYS A 190 5.12 -4.19 16.32
C CYS A 190 5.28 -2.72 16.74
N VAL A 191 4.77 -2.31 17.91
CA VAL A 191 4.77 -0.92 18.39
C VAL A 191 6.18 -0.33 18.56
N GLN A 192 7.19 -1.18 18.76
CA GLN A 192 8.60 -0.80 18.84
C GLN A 192 9.11 -0.06 17.58
N TYR A 193 8.47 -0.27 16.44
CA TYR A 193 8.73 0.45 15.19
C TYR A 193 7.82 1.69 15.11
N ASP A 194 7.98 2.64 16.02
CA ASP A 194 7.08 3.81 16.12
C ASP A 194 6.87 4.53 14.77
N ILE A 195 5.62 4.51 14.30
CA ILE A 195 5.17 5.13 13.05
C ILE A 195 4.48 6.48 13.26
N SER A 196 4.51 7.03 14.48
CA SER A 196 3.87 8.32 14.82
C SER A 196 4.29 9.44 13.87
N CYS A 197 5.56 9.48 13.49
CA CYS A 197 6.09 10.49 12.56
C CYS A 197 5.67 10.28 11.10
N ALA A 198 5.21 9.08 10.71
CA ALA A 198 4.70 8.81 9.38
C ALA A 198 3.23 9.23 9.20
N LYS A 199 2.43 9.22 10.27
CA LYS A 199 0.99 9.52 10.25
C LYS A 199 0.60 10.77 9.47
N PRO A 200 1.22 11.96 9.67
CA PRO A 200 0.84 13.16 8.91
C PRO A 200 1.14 13.06 7.40
N LEU A 201 2.02 12.16 6.99
CA LEU A 201 2.45 11.97 5.60
C LEU A 201 1.66 10.87 4.87
N LEU A 202 0.97 9.99 5.61
CA LEU A 202 0.21 8.88 5.03
C LEU A 202 -0.97 9.34 4.16
N ALA A 203 -1.54 10.53 4.37
CA ALA A 203 -2.55 11.06 3.47
C ALA A 203 -1.97 11.35 2.07
N GLN A 204 -0.73 11.84 2.01
CA GLN A 204 -0.05 12.14 0.75
C GLN A 204 0.51 10.87 0.09
N CYS A 205 1.00 9.92 0.89
CA CYS A 205 1.65 8.70 0.40
C CYS A 205 0.74 7.47 0.28
N GLY A 206 -0.43 7.47 0.90
CA GLY A 206 -1.31 6.29 1.03
C GLY A 206 -2.49 6.26 0.07
N THR A 207 -3.35 5.27 0.25
CA THR A 207 -4.47 4.92 -0.63
C THR A 207 -5.76 5.70 -0.33
N THR A 208 -5.66 7.01 -0.08
CA THR A 208 -6.85 7.87 0.14
C THR A 208 -7.65 8.16 -1.13
N GLU A 209 -7.09 7.81 -2.30
CA GLU A 209 -7.73 8.05 -3.59
C GLU A 209 -8.90 7.08 -3.83
N PRO A 210 -9.93 7.50 -4.58
CA PRO A 210 -11.11 6.67 -4.81
C PRO A 210 -10.83 5.48 -5.74
N SER A 211 -9.69 5.45 -6.43
CA SER A 211 -9.26 4.32 -7.26
C SER A 211 -7.76 4.01 -7.13
N TYR A 212 -7.40 2.75 -7.40
CA TYR A 212 -5.99 2.34 -7.45
C TYR A 212 -5.20 3.08 -8.53
N LYS A 213 -5.83 3.39 -9.69
CA LYS A 213 -5.21 4.19 -10.75
C LYS A 213 -4.81 5.59 -10.25
N GLU A 214 -5.68 6.27 -9.52
CA GLU A 214 -5.39 7.61 -8.98
C GLU A 214 -4.30 7.55 -7.90
N PHE A 215 -4.32 6.52 -7.06
CA PHE A 215 -3.24 6.27 -6.11
C PHE A 215 -1.89 6.10 -6.82
N VAL A 216 -1.85 5.30 -7.89
CA VAL A 216 -0.64 5.14 -8.70
C VAL A 216 -0.20 6.46 -9.31
N LEU A 217 -1.13 7.18 -9.94
CA LEU A 217 -0.83 8.48 -10.56
C LEU A 217 -0.28 9.48 -9.54
N LYS A 218 -0.83 9.53 -8.33
CA LYS A 218 -0.35 10.37 -7.23
C LYS A 218 1.12 10.09 -6.91
N LEU A 219 1.48 8.82 -6.69
CA LEU A 219 2.86 8.46 -6.37
C LEU A 219 3.83 8.69 -7.55
N VAL A 220 3.41 8.36 -8.78
CA VAL A 220 4.24 8.61 -9.98
C VAL A 220 4.49 10.11 -10.15
N ARG A 221 3.48 10.95 -9.99
CA ARG A 221 3.64 12.41 -10.05
C ARG A 221 4.61 12.91 -9.01
N LEU A 222 4.44 12.49 -7.76
CA LEU A 222 5.27 12.93 -6.65
C LEU A 222 6.76 12.61 -6.85
N PHE A 223 7.09 11.43 -7.39
CA PHE A 223 8.48 11.04 -7.63
C PHE A 223 9.06 11.58 -8.94
N CYS A 224 8.27 11.65 -10.00
CA CYS A 224 8.80 11.71 -11.37
C CYS A 224 8.37 12.91 -12.20
N VAL A 225 7.31 13.62 -11.80
CA VAL A 225 6.84 14.83 -12.49
C VAL A 225 7.41 16.05 -11.74
N PRO A 226 7.83 17.12 -12.45
CA PRO A 226 8.39 18.32 -11.83
C PRO A 226 7.45 19.00 -10.83
#